data_AF-A0A7J3A304-F1
#
_entry.id   AF-A0A7J3A304-F1
#
_cell.length_a   1.000
_cell.length_b   1.000
_cell.length_c   1.000
_cell.angle_alpha   90.00
_cell.angle_beta   90.00
_cell.angle_gamma   90.00
#
_symmetry.space_group_name_H-M   'P 1'
#
loop_
_entity.id
_entity.type
_entity.pdbx_description
1 polymer ?
#
loop_
_entity_poly.entity_id
_entity_poly.type
_entity_poly.pdbx_seq_one_letter_code
_entity_poly.pdbx_strand_id
1 'polypeptide(L)'
;MKLTTDCVPCMLRTVNLASKLAGKDEQSRKEILLNAFSIIVSNWDKTPIEISFELFKMIRRVTGVNDPFKEIKKISNQVVSNLYPMMKKLVDISQDKLETAVKLSIVGNTIDIVTVDL
;
A
#
# COMPACT_ATOMS: atom_id res chain seq x y z
N MET A 1 -8.34 7.85 -13.88
CA MET A 1 -9.31 6.91 -13.26
C MET A 1 -10.23 7.71 -12.35
N LYS A 2 -11.52 7.39 -12.29
CA LYS A 2 -12.47 8.04 -11.38
C LYS A 2 -12.64 7.22 -10.11
N LEU A 3 -13.10 7.84 -9.03
CA LEU A 3 -13.53 7.12 -7.83
C LEU A 3 -14.69 6.19 -8.16
N THR A 4 -14.63 4.95 -7.67
CA THR A 4 -15.74 3.99 -7.74
C THR A 4 -16.23 3.64 -6.34
N THR A 5 -17.39 2.99 -6.24
CA THR A 5 -17.95 2.53 -4.96
C THR A 5 -17.01 1.59 -4.21
N ASP A 6 -16.22 0.77 -4.93
CA ASP A 6 -15.27 -0.17 -4.34
C ASP A 6 -14.03 0.52 -3.75
N CYS A 7 -13.73 1.74 -4.20
CA CYS A 7 -12.59 2.51 -3.70
C CYS A 7 -12.77 2.93 -2.23
N VAL A 8 -14.01 3.20 -1.79
CA VAL A 8 -14.29 3.64 -0.42
C VAL A 8 -13.90 2.58 0.62
N PRO A 9 -14.44 1.34 0.58
CA PRO A 9 -14.04 0.30 1.53
C PRO A 9 -12.57 -0.08 1.37
N CYS A 10 -12.00 0.02 0.16
CA CYS A 10 -10.57 -0.19 -0.05
C CYS A 10 -9.72 0.83 0.72
N MET A 11 -9.97 2.13 0.55
CA MET A 11 -9.22 3.18 1.23
C MET A 11 -9.39 3.13 2.75
N LEU A 12 -10.60 2.85 3.26
CA LEU A 12 -10.82 2.71 4.70
C LEU A 12 -10.03 1.54 5.30
N ARG A 13 -9.92 0.41 4.58
CA ARG A 13 -9.05 -0.71 4.99
C ARG A 13 -7.58 -0.27 5.08
N THR A 14 -7.07 0.44 4.07
CA THR A 14 -5.70 0.96 4.06
C THR A 14 -5.45 1.93 5.22
N VAL A 15 -6.39 2.85 5.49
CA VAL A 15 -6.30 3.80 6.61
C VAL A 15 -6.27 3.06 7.95
N ASN A 16 -7.13 2.05 8.12
CA ASN A 16 -7.17 1.26 9.34
C ASN A 16 -5.86 0.50 9.57
N LEU A 17 -5.33 -0.15 8.53
CA LEU A 17 -4.04 -0.85 8.58
C LEU A 17 -2.89 0.13 8.90
N ALA A 18 -2.82 1.26 8.19
CA ALA A 18 -1.81 2.28 8.46
C ALA A 18 -1.86 2.79 9.91
N SER A 19 -3.06 2.95 10.46
CA SER A 19 -3.26 3.39 11.85
C SER A 19 -2.84 2.32 12.85
N LYS A 20 -3.11 1.03 12.57
CA LYS A 20 -2.62 -0.11 13.36
C LYS A 20 -1.10 -0.17 13.36
N LEU A 21 -0.46 -0.04 12.19
CA LEU A 21 1.00 -0.05 12.05
C LEU A 21 1.67 1.17 12.67
N ALA A 22 0.97 2.30 12.73
CA ALA A 22 1.40 3.48 13.46
C ALA A 22 1.25 3.34 15.01
N GLY A 23 0.87 2.16 15.50
CA GLY A 23 0.77 1.86 16.93
C GLY A 23 -0.42 2.52 17.64
N LYS A 24 -1.50 2.83 16.90
CA LYS A 24 -2.68 3.49 17.47
C LYS A 24 -3.66 2.49 18.06
N ASP A 25 -4.20 2.84 19.23
CA ASP A 25 -5.27 2.09 19.88
C ASP A 25 -6.60 2.17 19.11
N GLU A 26 -7.59 1.38 19.54
CA GLU A 26 -8.88 1.29 18.87
C GLU A 26 -9.64 2.63 18.84
N GLN A 27 -9.60 3.39 19.93
CA GLN A 27 -10.28 4.69 20.02
C GLN A 27 -9.68 5.70 19.05
N SER A 28 -8.35 5.80 19.01
CA SER A 28 -7.61 6.64 18.07
C SER A 28 -7.87 6.21 16.63
N ARG A 29 -7.91 4.90 16.36
CA ARG A 29 -8.21 4.36 15.03
C ARG A 29 -9.63 4.68 14.58
N LYS A 30 -10.61 4.62 15.48
CA LYS A 30 -11.99 5.05 15.22
C LYS A 30 -12.04 6.51 14.78
N GLU A 31 -11.35 7.40 15.49
CA GLU A 31 -11.28 8.83 15.13
C GLU A 31 -10.60 9.06 13.77
N ILE A 32 -9.51 8.35 13.50
CA ILE A 32 -8.83 8.40 12.19
C ILE A 32 -9.76 7.93 11.06
N LEU A 33 -10.54 6.87 11.28
CA LEU A 33 -11.50 6.36 10.30
C LEU A 33 -12.65 7.34 10.04
N LEU A 34 -13.18 7.99 11.07
CA LEU A 34 -14.20 9.04 10.91
C LEU A 34 -13.67 10.22 10.09
N ASN A 35 -12.43 10.65 10.34
CA ASN A 35 -11.77 11.69 9.55
C ASN A 35 -11.56 11.24 8.09
N ALA A 36 -11.13 10.00 7.88
CA ALA A 36 -10.96 9.44 6.55
C ALA A 36 -12.28 9.38 5.77
N PHE A 37 -13.36 8.97 6.44
CA PHE A 37 -14.69 8.95 5.84
C PHE A 37 -15.12 10.34 5.37
N SER A 38 -14.94 11.36 6.22
CA SER A 38 -15.22 12.76 5.86
C SER A 38 -14.43 13.23 4.64
N ILE A 39 -13.12 12.89 4.58
CA ILE A 39 -12.26 13.22 3.43
C ILE A 39 -12.78 12.54 2.15
N ILE A 40 -13.09 11.24 2.20
CA ILE A 40 -13.53 10.49 1.02
C ILE A 40 -14.86 11.02 0.48
N VAL A 41 -15.86 11.19 1.35
CA VAL A 41 -17.20 11.65 0.94
C VAL A 41 -17.18 13.06 0.38
N SER A 42 -16.32 13.94 0.90
CA SER A 42 -16.21 15.33 0.44
C SER A 42 -15.44 15.50 -0.88
N ASN A 43 -14.87 14.43 -1.45
CA ASN A 43 -13.97 14.50 -2.61
C ASN A 43 -14.33 13.45 -3.69
N TRP A 44 -15.62 13.18 -3.90
CA TRP A 44 -16.08 12.13 -4.82
C TRP A 44 -15.73 12.37 -6.30
N ASP A 45 -15.47 13.63 -6.64
CA ASP A 45 -15.04 14.12 -7.94
C ASP A 45 -13.54 13.91 -8.22
N LYS A 46 -12.74 13.62 -7.17
CA LYS A 46 -11.29 13.39 -7.29
C LYS A 46 -10.95 11.95 -7.65
N THR A 47 -9.74 11.76 -8.12
CA THR A 47 -9.20 10.42 -8.36
C THR A 47 -8.84 9.72 -7.03
N PRO A 48 -8.88 8.36 -6.98
CA PRO A 48 -8.48 7.62 -5.78
C PRO A 48 -7.08 7.96 -5.27
N ILE A 49 -6.16 8.28 -6.18
CA ILE A 49 -4.77 8.63 -5.86
C ILE A 49 -4.72 9.97 -5.12
N GLU A 50 -5.43 10.99 -5.59
CA GLU A 50 -5.48 12.29 -4.93
C GLU A 50 -6.07 12.20 -3.52
N ILE A 51 -7.16 11.43 -3.37
CA ILE A 51 -7.78 11.18 -2.05
C ILE A 51 -6.79 10.44 -1.14
N SER A 52 -6.09 9.42 -1.67
CA SER A 52 -5.10 8.66 -0.90
C SER A 52 -3.98 9.56 -0.36
N PHE A 53 -3.50 10.52 -1.14
CA PHE A 53 -2.52 11.50 -0.66
C PHE A 53 -3.03 12.31 0.54
N GLU A 54 -4.28 12.78 0.49
CA GLU A 54 -4.89 13.51 1.61
C GLU A 54 -5.09 12.62 2.84
N LEU A 55 -5.51 11.37 2.65
CA LEU A 55 -5.60 10.38 3.73
C LEU A 55 -4.24 10.15 4.40
N PHE A 56 -3.16 9.95 3.63
CA PHE A 56 -1.82 9.76 4.18
C PHE A 56 -1.26 11.01 4.86
N LYS A 57 -1.55 12.22 4.34
CA LYS A 57 -1.24 13.48 5.05
C LYS A 57 -1.95 13.55 6.40
N MET A 58 -3.24 13.22 6.43
CA MET A 58 -4.04 13.20 7.65
C MET A 58 -3.48 12.18 8.65
N ILE A 59 -3.17 10.95 8.21
CA ILE A 59 -2.56 9.92 9.07
C ILE A 59 -1.25 10.42 9.66
N ARG A 60 -0.34 10.98 8.86
CA ARG A 60 0.93 11.51 9.37
C ARG A 60 0.72 12.58 10.44
N ARG A 61 -0.22 13.51 10.20
CA ARG A 61 -0.54 14.59 11.13
C ARG A 61 -1.11 14.07 12.45
N VAL A 62 -2.07 13.14 12.40
CA VAL A 62 -2.76 12.62 13.59
C VAL A 62 -1.86 11.65 14.36
N THR A 63 -1.07 10.84 13.65
CA THR A 63 -0.29 9.79 14.28
C THR A 63 1.10 10.23 14.73
N GLY A 64 1.67 11.25 14.10
CA GLY A 64 3.09 11.64 14.23
C GLY A 64 4.06 10.70 13.51
N VAL A 65 3.55 9.64 12.85
CA VAL A 65 4.37 8.63 12.17
C VAL A 65 4.46 8.97 10.69
N ASN A 66 5.68 9.26 10.21
CA ASN A 66 5.89 9.68 8.82
C ASN A 66 5.60 8.56 7.80
N ASP A 67 5.95 7.32 8.13
CA ASP A 67 5.76 6.16 7.25
C ASP A 67 5.35 4.93 8.08
N PRO A 68 4.03 4.70 8.27
CA PRO A 68 3.53 3.55 9.01
C PRO A 68 3.94 2.20 8.42
N PHE A 69 4.27 2.16 7.12
CA PHE A 69 4.59 0.91 6.41
C PHE A 69 6.08 0.59 6.40
N LYS A 70 6.93 1.39 7.06
CA LYS A 70 8.38 1.27 6.98
C LYS A 70 8.91 -0.14 7.28
N GLU A 71 8.49 -0.74 8.38
CA GLU A 71 8.99 -2.06 8.79
C GLU A 71 8.49 -3.18 7.86
N ILE A 72 7.24 -3.12 7.40
CA ILE A 72 6.71 -4.06 6.42
C ILE A 72 7.47 -3.97 5.10
N LYS A 73 7.75 -2.75 4.61
CA LYS A 73 8.56 -2.54 3.41
C LYS A 73 9.96 -3.09 3.57
N LYS A 74 10.56 -2.97 4.76
CA LYS A 74 11.87 -3.55 5.07
C LYS A 74 11.83 -5.08 4.98
N ILE A 75 10.82 -5.73 5.56
CA ILE A 75 10.63 -7.19 5.47
C ILE A 75 10.44 -7.62 4.01
N SER A 76 9.59 -6.92 3.26
CA SER A 76 9.36 -7.16 1.83
C SER A 76 10.66 -7.11 1.03
N ASN A 77 11.42 -6.04 1.18
CA ASN A 77 12.69 -5.85 0.49
C ASN A 77 13.71 -6.92 0.84
N GLN A 78 13.72 -7.39 2.10
CA GLN A 78 14.60 -8.49 2.52
C GLN A 78 14.22 -9.80 1.83
N VAL A 79 12.93 -10.13 1.76
CA VAL A 79 12.44 -11.33 1.07
C VAL A 79 12.81 -11.28 -0.41
N VAL A 80 12.55 -10.16 -1.09
CA VAL A 80 12.87 -9.98 -2.51
C VAL A 80 14.37 -10.04 -2.75
N SER A 81 15.19 -9.43 -1.90
CA SER A 81 16.66 -9.50 -1.98
C SER A 81 17.18 -10.94 -1.95
N ASN A 82 16.58 -11.79 -1.12
CA ASN A 82 16.95 -13.21 -1.04
C ASN A 82 16.54 -14.01 -2.30
N LEU A 83 15.44 -13.61 -2.95
CA LEU A 83 14.96 -14.25 -4.19
C LEU A 83 15.66 -13.73 -5.45
N TYR A 84 16.25 -12.53 -5.38
CA TYR A 84 16.85 -11.86 -6.53
C TYR A 84 17.90 -12.69 -7.29
N PRO A 85 18.86 -13.39 -6.65
CA PRO A 85 19.83 -14.21 -7.36
C PRO A 85 19.18 -15.31 -8.22
N MET A 86 18.12 -15.93 -7.71
CA MET A 86 17.35 -16.94 -8.43
C MET A 86 16.62 -16.32 -9.63
N MET A 87 15.93 -15.20 -9.42
CA MET A 87 15.23 -14.49 -10.50
C MET A 87 16.18 -14.01 -11.60
N LYS A 88 17.36 -13.52 -11.22
CA LYS A 88 18.40 -13.14 -12.18
C LYS A 88 18.86 -14.35 -13.01
N LYS A 89 19.09 -15.50 -12.37
CA LYS A 89 19.41 -16.73 -13.08
C LYS A 89 18.32 -17.15 -14.06
N LEU A 90 17.04 -17.02 -13.69
CA LEU A 90 15.91 -17.29 -14.59
C LEU A 90 15.94 -16.41 -15.84
N VAL A 91 16.25 -15.12 -15.70
CA VAL A 91 16.44 -14.23 -16.86
C VAL A 91 17.63 -14.68 -17.70
N ASP A 92 18.77 -14.97 -17.07
CA ASP A 92 20.01 -15.29 -17.80
C ASP A 92 19.91 -16.55 -18.66
N ILE A 93 19.16 -17.57 -18.21
CA ILE A 93 18.97 -18.85 -18.93
C ILE A 93 17.74 -18.86 -19.85
N SER A 94 16.93 -17.80 -19.84
CA SER A 94 15.70 -17.73 -20.64
C SER A 94 16.00 -17.53 -22.13
N GLN A 95 15.08 -18.02 -22.98
CA GLN A 95 15.15 -17.83 -24.42
C GLN A 95 15.00 -16.36 -24.81
N ASP A 96 14.07 -15.65 -24.18
CA ASP A 96 13.90 -14.19 -24.30
C ASP A 96 14.08 -13.53 -22.93
N LYS A 97 15.23 -12.85 -22.78
CA LYS A 97 15.63 -12.17 -21.54
C LYS A 97 14.75 -10.97 -21.23
N LEU A 98 14.33 -10.22 -22.24
CA LEU A 98 13.52 -9.03 -22.05
C LEU A 98 12.11 -9.43 -21.61
N GLU A 99 11.51 -10.38 -22.31
CA GLU A 99 10.18 -10.89 -21.95
C GLU A 99 10.18 -11.47 -20.53
N THR A 100 11.18 -12.28 -20.19
CA THR A 100 11.30 -12.90 -18.86
C THR A 100 11.48 -11.85 -17.76
N ALA A 101 12.34 -10.84 -17.99
CA ALA A 101 12.53 -9.75 -17.03
C ALA A 101 11.26 -8.92 -16.83
N VAL A 102 10.51 -8.64 -17.90
CA VAL A 102 9.23 -7.91 -17.83
C VAL A 102 8.17 -8.74 -17.09
N LYS A 103 8.07 -10.05 -17.34
CA LYS A 103 7.15 -10.91 -16.58
C LYS A 103 7.47 -10.92 -15.09
N LEU A 104 8.75 -11.04 -14.74
CA LEU A 104 9.20 -11.01 -13.35
C LEU A 104 8.91 -9.65 -12.68
N SER A 105 9.08 -8.53 -13.39
CA SER A 105 8.76 -7.20 -12.84
C SER A 105 7.26 -7.01 -12.62
N ILE A 106 6.41 -7.50 -13.53
CA ILE A 106 4.96 -7.49 -13.38
C ILE A 106 4.54 -8.31 -12.16
N VAL A 107 5.03 -9.55 -12.04
CA VAL A 107 4.72 -10.42 -10.90
C VAL A 107 5.21 -9.80 -9.59
N GLY A 108 6.42 -9.25 -9.56
CA GLY A 108 6.94 -8.56 -8.38
C GLY A 108 6.06 -7.40 -7.93
N ASN A 109 5.48 -6.66 -8.88
CA ASN A 109 4.60 -5.53 -8.58
C ASN A 109 3.18 -5.94 -8.13
N THR A 110 2.80 -7.23 -8.30
CA THR A 110 1.53 -7.78 -7.79
C THR A 110 1.61 -8.34 -6.38
N ILE A 111 2.82 -8.54 -5.84
CA ILE A 111 3.02 -9.01 -4.47
C ILE A 111 2.79 -7.82 -3.51
N ASP A 112 1.52 -7.51 -3.24
CA ASP A 112 1.13 -6.42 -2.35
C ASP A 112 0.94 -6.93 -0.91
N ILE A 113 1.79 -6.49 0.02
CA ILE A 113 1.64 -6.87 1.44
C ILE A 113 0.47 -6.12 2.10
N VAL A 114 0.00 -5.01 1.51
CA VAL A 114 -1.12 -4.23 2.03
C VAL A 114 -2.45 -5.01 1.93
N THR A 115 -2.51 -6.08 1.14
CA THR A 115 -3.68 -6.96 1.03
C THR A 115 -3.66 -8.16 1.97
N VAL A 116 -2.60 -8.33 2.79
CA VAL A 116 -2.50 -9.43 3.74
C VAL A 116 -3.18 -9.00 5.05
N ASP A 117 -4.18 -9.76 5.50
CA ASP A 117 -4.84 -9.53 6.79
C ASP A 117 -3.84 -9.80 7.94
N LEU A 118 -3.20 -8.74 8.44
CA LEU A 118 -2.32 -8.70 9.61
C LEU A 118 -3.08 -8.33 10.88
#